data_AF-A0A7C3QBZ5-F1
#
_entry.id   AF-A0A7C3QBZ5-F1
#
_cell.length_a   1.000
_cell.length_b   1.000
_cell.length_c   1.000
_cell.angle_alpha   90.00
_cell.angle_beta   90.00
_cell.angle_gamma   90.00
#
_symmetry.space_group_name_H-M   'P 1'
#
loop_
_entity.id
_entity.type
_entity.pdbx_description
1 polymer ?
#
loop_
_entity_poly.entity_id
_entity_poly.type
_entity_poly.pdbx_seq_one_letter_code
_entity_poly.pdbx_strand_id
1 'polypeptide(L)'
;MSPEQLKNIIEAALFASRQPLNVNQLGKLFAEDERPEPQAIKTLLQELARDWEGRGLELKQVGSGYRFQVRAELSPWISRLSEERPPRYSRALLETLALIVYRQPITRAGIEEVRGVAVSSSIMKTLLEREWVRVVGHREVPGKPALYGTTRKFLDDFNLKTLSELPPLAEIRPVDHVQKELELRMAEESLETEDGDAGENDGDTLEGALPAVTADEAGAAAANEEPDKEQGIVAEALH
;
A
#
# COMPACT_ATOMS: atom_id res chain seq x y z
N MET A 1 -24.65 26.92 -14.19
CA MET A 1 -24.61 25.52 -13.72
C MET A 1 -25.41 25.40 -12.42
N SER A 2 -26.24 24.37 -12.24
CA SER A 2 -26.96 24.16 -10.97
C SER A 2 -26.03 23.57 -9.90
N PRO A 3 -26.28 23.78 -8.59
CA PRO A 3 -25.48 23.17 -7.52
C PRO A 3 -25.44 21.64 -7.58
N GLU A 4 -26.56 21.01 -7.95
CA GLU A 4 -26.65 19.55 -8.12
C GLU A 4 -25.80 19.06 -9.29
N GLN A 5 -25.83 19.77 -10.42
CA GLN A 5 -25.00 19.41 -11.57
C GLN A 5 -23.51 19.51 -11.23
N LEU A 6 -23.11 20.55 -10.49
CA LEU A 6 -21.74 20.72 -10.03
C LEU A 6 -21.31 19.58 -9.10
N LYS A 7 -22.18 19.19 -8.16
CA LYS A 7 -21.95 18.07 -7.24
C LYS A 7 -21.74 16.76 -7.99
N ASN A 8 -22.59 16.45 -8.97
CA ASN A 8 -22.49 15.24 -9.80
C ASN A 8 -21.17 15.21 -10.60
N ILE A 9 -20.73 16.36 -11.13
CA ILE A 9 -19.45 16.45 -11.85
C ILE A 9 -18.28 16.17 -10.91
N ILE A 10 -18.27 16.77 -9.72
CA ILE A 10 -17.20 16.55 -8.73
C ILE A 10 -17.17 15.10 -8.26
N GLU A 11 -18.34 14.52 -7.95
CA GLU A 11 -18.46 13.11 -7.56
C GLU A 11 -17.92 12.19 -8.66
N ALA A 12 -18.37 12.36 -9.89
CA ALA A 12 -17.92 11.58 -11.04
C ALA A 12 -16.41 11.72 -11.26
N ALA A 13 -15.85 12.92 -11.11
CA ALA A 13 -14.41 13.15 -11.24
C ALA A 13 -13.60 12.41 -10.16
N LEU A 14 -14.08 12.41 -8.91
CA LEU A 14 -13.45 11.69 -7.80
C LEU A 14 -13.53 10.17 -7.98
N PHE A 15 -14.61 9.66 -8.57
CA PHE A 15 -14.75 8.24 -8.91
C PHE A 15 -13.85 7.82 -10.08
N ALA A 16 -13.73 8.66 -11.11
CA ALA A 16 -12.93 8.37 -12.29
C ALA A 16 -11.42 8.49 -12.02
N SER A 17 -11.02 9.28 -11.03
CA SER A 17 -9.62 9.52 -10.71
C SER A 17 -8.96 8.35 -9.98
N ARG A 18 -7.78 7.95 -10.44
CA ARG A 18 -6.91 6.98 -9.73
C ARG A 18 -6.11 7.60 -8.57
N GLN A 19 -6.04 8.93 -8.51
CA GLN A 19 -5.24 9.66 -7.52
C GLN A 19 -6.12 10.66 -6.75
N PRO A 20 -5.78 11.03 -5.51
CA PRO A 20 -6.51 12.06 -4.79
C PRO A 20 -6.53 13.38 -5.56
N LEU A 21 -7.68 14.05 -5.59
CA LEU A 21 -7.85 15.35 -6.23
C LEU A 21 -8.00 16.44 -5.17
N ASN A 22 -7.16 17.47 -5.24
CA ASN A 22 -7.33 18.67 -4.42
C ASN A 22 -8.33 19.65 -5.06
N VAL A 23 -8.76 20.64 -4.26
CA VAL A 23 -9.74 21.66 -4.67
C VAL A 23 -9.32 22.40 -5.96
N ASN A 24 -8.02 22.67 -6.11
CA ASN A 24 -7.52 23.36 -7.31
C ASN A 24 -7.61 22.46 -8.56
N GLN A 25 -7.35 21.16 -8.42
CA GLN A 25 -7.50 20.19 -9.51
C GLN A 25 -8.97 20.01 -9.90
N LEU A 26 -9.87 19.93 -8.92
CA LEU A 26 -11.32 19.87 -9.16
C LEU A 26 -11.82 21.13 -9.87
N GLY A 27 -11.36 22.31 -9.47
CA GLY A 27 -11.69 23.56 -10.16
C GLY A 27 -11.16 23.62 -11.60
N LYS A 28 -10.07 22.89 -11.92
CA LYS A 28 -9.50 22.82 -13.28
C LYS A 28 -10.32 21.99 -14.26
N LEU A 29 -11.34 21.26 -13.80
CA LEU A 29 -12.27 20.54 -14.68
C LEU A 29 -13.19 21.48 -15.48
N PHE A 30 -13.34 22.72 -15.02
CA PHE A 30 -14.23 23.72 -15.58
C PHE A 30 -13.45 24.76 -16.39
N ALA A 31 -14.11 25.32 -17.41
CA ALA A 31 -13.63 26.52 -18.10
C ALA A 31 -13.49 27.70 -17.13
N GLU A 32 -12.71 28.71 -17.50
CA GLU A 32 -12.35 29.80 -16.58
C GLU A 32 -13.56 30.64 -16.12
N ASP A 33 -14.54 30.81 -17.00
CA ASP A 33 -15.80 31.51 -16.78
C ASP A 33 -16.83 30.67 -15.99
N GLU A 34 -16.70 29.35 -16.00
CA GLU A 34 -17.57 28.41 -15.28
C GLU A 34 -16.95 27.89 -13.98
N ARG A 35 -15.70 28.25 -13.69
CA ARG A 35 -14.95 27.71 -12.55
C ARG A 35 -15.62 28.11 -11.23
N PRO A 36 -16.07 27.13 -10.43
CA PRO A 36 -16.63 27.41 -9.12
C PRO A 36 -15.57 27.99 -8.19
N GLU A 37 -16.00 28.82 -7.23
CA GLU A 37 -15.11 29.31 -6.19
C GLU A 37 -14.54 28.14 -5.36
N PRO A 38 -13.26 28.21 -4.93
CA PRO A 38 -12.66 27.15 -4.12
C PRO A 38 -13.45 26.82 -2.85
N GLN A 39 -14.12 27.82 -2.27
CA GLN A 39 -14.94 27.61 -1.08
C GLN A 39 -16.23 26.82 -1.38
N ALA A 40 -16.86 27.06 -2.53
CA ALA A 40 -18.02 26.28 -2.97
C ALA A 40 -17.67 24.80 -3.16
N ILE A 41 -16.51 24.51 -3.76
CA ILE A 41 -16.00 23.13 -3.92
C ILE A 41 -15.80 22.48 -2.54
N LYS A 42 -15.21 23.19 -1.57
CA LYS A 42 -15.01 22.65 -0.22
C LYS A 42 -16.34 22.32 0.48
N THR A 43 -17.33 23.20 0.37
CA THR A 43 -18.66 22.96 0.93
C THR A 43 -19.30 21.72 0.29
N LEU A 44 -19.25 21.60 -1.04
CA LEU A 44 -19.76 20.44 -1.75
C LEU A 44 -19.06 19.13 -1.36
N LEU A 45 -17.74 19.15 -1.14
CA LEU A 45 -17.01 17.97 -0.66
C LEU A 45 -17.45 17.55 0.75
N GLN A 46 -17.80 18.49 1.63
CA GLN A 46 -18.34 18.18 2.95
C GLN A 46 -19.75 17.58 2.85
N GLU A 47 -20.58 18.10 1.94
CA GLU A 47 -21.91 17.53 1.67
C GLU A 47 -21.81 16.12 1.07
N LEU A 48 -20.94 15.92 0.07
CA LEU A 48 -20.68 14.59 -0.50
C LEU A 48 -20.19 13.61 0.57
N ALA A 49 -19.30 14.04 1.47
CA ALA A 49 -18.86 13.18 2.55
C ALA A 49 -20.03 12.70 3.44
N ARG A 50 -21.00 13.59 3.73
CA ARG A 50 -22.21 13.26 4.49
C ARG A 50 -23.16 12.33 3.72
N ASP A 51 -23.37 12.57 2.43
CA ASP A 51 -24.27 11.73 1.60
C ASP A 51 -23.79 10.27 1.48
N TRP A 52 -22.47 10.07 1.65
CA TRP A 52 -21.81 8.77 1.63
C TRP A 52 -21.59 8.17 3.02
N GLU A 53 -22.12 8.78 4.09
CA GLU A 53 -22.19 8.15 5.40
C GLU A 53 -23.08 6.89 5.34
N GLY A 54 -22.66 5.82 6.03
CA GLY A 54 -23.38 4.54 6.06
C GLY A 54 -23.31 3.69 4.78
N ARG A 55 -22.61 4.14 3.73
CA ARG A 55 -22.37 3.35 2.50
C ARG A 55 -21.05 2.58 2.58
N GLY A 56 -20.84 1.58 1.70
CA GLY A 56 -19.59 0.81 1.68
C GLY A 56 -18.35 1.58 1.19
N LEU A 57 -18.56 2.70 0.49
CA LEU A 57 -17.51 3.64 0.11
C LEU A 57 -17.58 4.89 0.99
N GLU A 58 -16.44 5.55 1.15
CA GLU A 58 -16.32 6.84 1.82
C GLU A 58 -15.52 7.83 0.99
N LEU A 59 -15.89 9.11 1.09
CA LEU A 59 -15.07 10.20 0.60
C LEU A 59 -14.03 10.54 1.68
N LYS A 60 -12.78 10.17 1.43
CA LYS A 60 -11.66 10.42 2.35
C LYS A 60 -10.84 11.60 1.88
N GLN A 61 -10.52 12.51 2.80
CA GLN A 61 -9.49 13.52 2.60
C GLN A 61 -8.15 12.98 3.10
N VAL A 62 -7.13 13.09 2.27
CA VAL A 62 -5.73 12.69 2.49
C VAL A 62 -4.77 13.85 2.17
N GLY A 63 -3.48 13.67 2.39
CA GLY A 63 -2.46 14.72 2.26
C GLY A 63 -2.43 15.40 0.89
N SER A 64 -2.73 14.67 -0.19
CA SER A 64 -2.77 15.21 -1.56
C SER A 64 -4.14 15.73 -2.01
N GLY A 65 -5.24 15.41 -1.32
CA GLY A 65 -6.58 15.82 -1.74
C GLY A 65 -7.70 14.92 -1.22
N TYR A 66 -8.72 14.69 -2.04
CA TYR A 66 -9.89 13.88 -1.73
C TYR A 66 -9.95 12.67 -2.69
N ARG A 67 -10.40 11.52 -2.19
CA ARG A 67 -10.65 10.32 -3.00
C ARG A 67 -11.82 9.51 -2.44
N PHE A 68 -12.50 8.77 -3.30
CA PHE A 68 -13.33 7.66 -2.85
C PHE A 68 -12.47 6.44 -2.54
N GLN A 69 -12.81 5.74 -1.46
CA GLN A 69 -12.19 4.48 -1.11
C GLN A 69 -13.21 3.57 -0.40
N VAL A 70 -12.92 2.28 -0.39
CA VAL A 70 -13.70 1.31 0.38
C VAL A 70 -13.45 1.55 1.87
N ARG A 71 -14.52 1.49 2.68
CA ARG A 71 -14.38 1.50 4.14
C ARG A 71 -13.53 0.33 4.62
N ALA A 72 -12.66 0.60 5.60
CA ALA A 72 -11.74 -0.40 6.16
C ALA A 72 -12.47 -1.63 6.72
N GLU A 73 -13.68 -1.45 7.25
CA GLU A 73 -14.54 -2.54 7.75
C GLU A 73 -14.82 -3.60 6.68
N LEU A 74 -14.91 -3.21 5.40
CA LEU A 74 -15.19 -4.14 4.31
C LEU A 74 -13.94 -4.82 3.75
N SER A 75 -12.74 -4.48 4.25
CA SER A 75 -11.47 -4.99 3.75
C SER A 75 -11.37 -6.53 3.69
N PRO A 76 -11.88 -7.32 4.66
CA PRO A 76 -11.78 -8.79 4.61
C PRO A 76 -12.51 -9.44 3.43
N TRP A 77 -13.57 -8.79 2.94
CA TRP A 77 -14.33 -9.26 1.78
C TRP A 77 -13.73 -8.75 0.48
N ILE A 78 -13.36 -7.47 0.42
CA ILE A 78 -12.84 -6.85 -0.79
C ILE A 78 -11.43 -7.37 -1.14
N SER A 79 -10.63 -7.74 -0.16
CA SER A 79 -9.29 -8.32 -0.39
C SER A 79 -9.33 -9.61 -1.23
N ARG A 80 -10.44 -10.35 -1.19
CA ARG A 80 -10.64 -11.59 -1.97
C ARG A 80 -10.73 -11.34 -3.49
N LEU A 81 -11.00 -10.12 -3.91
CA LEU A 81 -11.02 -9.73 -5.32
C LEU A 81 -9.59 -9.58 -5.89
N SER A 82 -8.59 -9.37 -5.03
CA SER A 82 -7.20 -9.22 -5.43
C SER A 82 -6.52 -10.59 -5.44
N GLU A 83 -6.09 -11.05 -6.60
CA GLU A 83 -5.28 -12.28 -6.74
C GLU A 83 -3.89 -12.11 -6.12
N GLU A 84 -3.36 -10.88 -6.12
CA GLU A 84 -2.08 -10.55 -5.50
C GLU A 84 -2.25 -10.10 -4.05
N ARG A 85 -1.52 -10.76 -3.14
CA ARG A 85 -1.40 -10.31 -1.76
C ARG A 85 -0.47 -9.10 -1.71
N PRO A 86 -0.87 -8.00 -1.04
CA PRO A 86 0.00 -6.85 -0.89
C PRO A 86 1.31 -7.24 -0.17
N PRO A 87 2.45 -6.66 -0.55
CA PRO A 87 3.74 -7.01 0.03
C PRO A 87 3.74 -6.71 1.52
N ARG A 88 4.10 -7.71 2.33
CA ARG A 88 4.28 -7.55 3.77
C ARG A 88 5.59 -6.82 4.05
N TYR A 89 5.52 -5.77 4.85
CA TYR A 89 6.70 -5.04 5.28
C TYR A 89 7.27 -5.63 6.56
N SER A 90 8.60 -5.67 6.66
CA SER A 90 9.27 -6.17 7.86
C SER A 90 9.12 -5.19 9.02
N ARG A 91 9.19 -5.71 10.25
CA ARG A 91 9.19 -4.90 11.48
C ARG A 91 10.30 -3.83 11.45
N ALA A 92 11.51 -4.20 11.05
CA ALA A 92 12.63 -3.28 10.98
C ALA A 92 12.38 -2.10 10.01
N LEU A 93 11.67 -2.33 8.90
CA LEU A 93 11.28 -1.27 7.97
C LEU A 93 10.27 -0.32 8.61
N LEU A 94 9.21 -0.86 9.22
CA LEU A 94 8.16 -0.06 9.86
C LEU A 94 8.66 0.72 11.08
N GLU A 95 9.56 0.14 11.88
CA GLU A 95 10.24 0.83 12.99
C GLU A 95 11.10 1.99 12.47
N THR A 96 11.85 1.76 11.39
CA THR A 96 12.68 2.80 10.76
C THR A 96 11.81 3.93 10.23
N LEU A 97 10.70 3.60 9.55
CA LEU A 97 9.73 4.59 9.09
C LEU A 97 9.15 5.39 10.25
N ALA A 98 8.71 4.73 11.32
CA ALA A 98 8.15 5.39 12.49
C ALA A 98 9.15 6.40 13.10
N LEU A 99 10.42 6.04 13.21
CA LEU A 99 11.45 6.96 13.69
C LEU A 99 11.59 8.20 12.79
N ILE A 100 11.57 8.03 11.47
CA ILE A 100 11.61 9.16 10.54
C ILE A 100 10.36 10.03 10.71
N VAL A 101 9.18 9.42 10.79
CA VAL A 101 7.90 10.13 10.93
C VAL A 101 7.88 11.04 12.17
N TYR A 102 8.29 10.52 13.33
CA TYR A 102 8.24 11.27 14.60
C TYR A 102 9.46 12.14 14.90
N ARG A 103 10.61 11.92 14.24
CA ARG A 103 11.86 12.67 14.50
C ARG A 103 12.43 13.41 13.30
N GLN A 104 11.70 13.50 12.19
CA GLN A 104 12.14 14.29 11.04
C GLN A 104 12.38 15.76 11.42
N PRO A 105 13.40 16.41 10.83
CA PRO A 105 14.38 15.85 9.89
C PRO A 105 15.48 15.03 10.60
N ILE A 106 15.73 13.78 10.18
CA ILE A 106 16.70 12.89 10.84
C ILE A 106 17.71 12.29 9.85
N THR A 107 18.96 12.09 10.27
CA THR A 107 19.99 11.41 9.46
C THR A 107 19.97 9.89 9.68
N ARG A 108 20.47 9.09 8.73
CA ARG A 108 20.61 7.63 8.91
C ARG A 108 21.35 7.26 10.21
N ALA A 109 22.48 7.92 10.49
CA ALA A 109 23.24 7.71 11.72
C ALA A 109 22.40 8.00 12.98
N GLY A 110 21.55 9.03 12.95
CA GLY A 110 20.63 9.34 14.06
C GLY A 110 19.53 8.30 14.24
N ILE A 111 19.07 7.66 13.16
CA ILE A 111 18.14 6.52 13.25
C ILE A 111 18.85 5.34 13.93
N GLU A 112 20.08 5.02 13.51
CA GLU A 112 20.88 3.92 14.04
C GLU A 112 21.21 4.12 15.53
N GLU A 113 21.52 5.36 15.93
CA GLU A 113 21.75 5.75 17.33
C GLU A 113 20.54 5.47 18.21
N VAL A 114 19.33 5.82 17.73
CA VAL A 114 18.09 5.57 18.49
C VAL A 114 17.71 4.09 18.52
N ARG A 115 17.95 3.34 17.43
CA ARG A 115 17.63 1.90 17.37
C ARG A 115 18.66 1.02 18.08
N GLY A 116 19.87 1.53 18.30
CA GLY A 116 21.00 0.75 18.83
C GLY A 116 21.54 -0.31 17.86
N VAL A 117 21.05 -0.33 16.61
CA VAL A 117 21.45 -1.29 15.57
C VAL A 117 21.53 -0.58 14.21
N ALA A 118 22.41 -1.09 13.35
CA ALA A 118 22.56 -0.58 11.99
C ALA A 118 21.25 -0.72 11.19
N VAL A 119 20.93 0.29 10.38
CA VAL A 119 19.80 0.25 9.45
C VAL A 119 20.34 -0.28 8.14
N SER A 120 19.71 -1.29 7.54
CA SER A 120 20.18 -1.81 6.26
C SER A 120 20.00 -0.78 5.14
N SER A 121 20.92 -0.76 4.17
CA SER A 121 20.76 0.09 2.99
C SER A 121 19.52 -0.28 2.16
N SER A 122 19.08 -1.54 2.22
CA SER A 122 17.84 -1.99 1.57
C SER A 122 16.59 -1.35 2.17
N ILE A 123 16.50 -1.21 3.50
CA ILE A 123 15.37 -0.53 4.16
C ILE A 123 15.27 0.91 3.68
N MET A 124 16.39 1.65 3.70
CA MET A 124 16.40 3.04 3.23
C MET A 124 16.01 3.14 1.75
N LYS A 125 16.52 2.23 0.90
CA LYS A 125 16.16 2.15 -0.51
C LYS A 125 14.66 1.93 -0.70
N THR A 126 14.06 0.95 -0.01
CA THR A 126 12.62 0.68 -0.11
C THR A 126 11.77 1.87 0.34
N LEU A 127 12.14 2.57 1.42
CA LEU A 127 11.40 3.75 1.90
C LEU A 127 11.43 4.92 0.90
N LEU A 128 12.56 5.08 0.19
CA LEU A 128 12.72 6.08 -0.86
C LEU A 128 11.97 5.68 -2.15
N GLU A 129 12.05 4.41 -2.57
CA GLU A 129 11.36 3.89 -3.76
C GLU A 129 9.84 3.89 -3.63
N ARG A 130 9.32 3.64 -2.42
CA ARG A 130 7.89 3.80 -2.09
C ARG A 130 7.46 5.27 -2.00
N GLU A 131 8.41 6.19 -2.14
CA GLU A 131 8.25 7.62 -1.95
C GLU A 131 7.66 7.97 -0.58
N TRP A 132 7.75 7.11 0.44
CA TRP A 132 7.28 7.44 1.79
C TRP A 132 8.22 8.43 2.47
N VAL A 133 9.50 8.35 2.14
CA VAL A 133 10.56 9.20 2.65
C VAL A 133 11.27 9.87 1.48
N ARG A 134 11.80 11.06 1.69
CA ARG A 134 12.69 11.77 0.77
C ARG A 134 13.84 12.42 1.53
N VAL A 135 14.87 12.82 0.79
CA VAL A 135 15.90 13.73 1.31
C VAL A 135 15.32 15.14 1.38
N VAL A 136 15.38 15.75 2.56
CA VAL A 136 14.89 17.11 2.81
C VAL A 136 16.02 18.13 2.90
N GLY A 137 17.27 17.67 3.00
CA GLY A 137 18.47 18.51 3.07
C GLY A 137 19.69 17.69 3.50
N HIS A 138 20.75 18.38 3.87
CA HIS A 138 21.97 17.77 4.41
C HIS A 138 22.36 18.51 5.69
N ARG A 139 22.95 17.79 6.65
CA ARG A 139 23.40 18.40 7.91
C ARG A 139 24.76 19.08 7.71
N GLU A 140 24.94 20.28 8.25
CA GLU A 140 26.19 21.07 8.13
C GLU A 140 27.26 20.59 9.11
N VAL A 141 27.71 19.35 8.93
CA VAL A 141 28.80 18.70 9.66
C VAL A 141 29.74 17.98 8.66
N PRO A 142 30.98 17.62 9.05
CA PRO A 142 31.86 16.85 8.18
C PRO A 142 31.17 15.60 7.61
N GLY A 143 31.29 15.38 6.31
CA GLY A 143 30.61 14.30 5.58
C GLY A 143 29.19 14.63 5.10
N LYS A 144 28.63 15.79 5.49
CA LYS A 144 27.32 16.32 5.04
C LYS A 144 26.23 15.24 4.89
N PRO A 145 25.89 14.49 5.95
CA PRO A 145 24.94 13.39 5.86
C PRO A 145 23.55 13.89 5.48
N ALA A 146 22.85 13.12 4.64
CA ALA A 146 21.48 13.41 4.22
C ALA A 146 20.50 13.40 5.41
N LEU A 147 19.57 14.36 5.38
CA LEU A 147 18.43 14.45 6.29
C LEU A 147 17.19 13.91 5.57
N TYR A 148 16.47 13.03 6.26
CA TYR A 148 15.28 12.36 5.75
C TYR A 148 14.01 12.92 6.41
N GLY A 149 12.93 12.96 5.64
CA GLY A 149 11.59 13.32 6.10
C GLY A 149 10.51 12.68 5.24
N THR A 150 9.27 12.69 5.73
CA THR A 150 8.12 12.08 5.07
C THR A 150 7.62 12.91 3.88
N THR A 151 6.90 12.26 2.97
CA THR A 151 6.30 12.91 1.79
C THR A 151 4.77 13.01 1.90
N ARG A 152 4.12 13.57 0.88
CA ARG A 152 2.67 13.48 0.73
C ARG A 152 2.19 12.07 0.39
N LYS A 153 2.99 11.31 -0.37
CA LYS A 153 2.65 9.91 -0.69
C LYS A 153 2.53 9.05 0.57
N PHE A 154 3.38 9.30 1.58
CA PHE A 154 3.21 8.71 2.91
C PHE A 154 1.84 9.05 3.51
N LEU A 155 1.45 10.32 3.52
CA LEU A 155 0.13 10.73 4.05
C LEU A 155 -1.01 10.06 3.27
N ASP A 156 -0.91 9.96 1.95
CA ASP A 156 -1.92 9.34 1.10
C ASP A 156 -2.06 7.84 1.33
N ASP A 157 -0.95 7.12 1.49
CA ASP A 157 -0.96 5.68 1.71
C ASP A 157 -1.42 5.31 3.13
N PHE A 158 -1.11 6.16 4.11
CA PHE A 158 -1.51 5.98 5.49
C PHE A 158 -2.86 6.63 5.83
N ASN A 159 -3.60 7.13 4.84
CA ASN A 159 -4.93 7.74 5.00
C ASN A 159 -4.96 8.98 5.92
N LEU A 160 -3.88 9.75 5.96
CA LEU A 160 -3.69 10.93 6.80
C LEU A 160 -3.81 12.21 5.96
N LYS A 161 -4.38 13.27 6.53
CA LYS A 161 -4.34 14.62 5.94
C LYS A 161 -3.05 15.33 6.26
N THR A 162 -2.57 15.13 7.48
CA THR A 162 -1.42 15.83 8.06
C THR A 162 -0.72 14.93 9.05
N LEU A 163 0.55 15.23 9.34
CA LEU A 163 1.33 14.48 10.33
C LEU A 163 0.77 14.63 11.76
N SER A 164 -0.01 15.67 12.05
CA SER A 164 -0.64 15.84 13.37
C SER A 164 -1.77 14.85 13.66
N GLU A 165 -2.25 14.10 12.67
CA GLU A 165 -3.23 13.03 12.88
C GLU A 165 -2.59 11.73 13.38
N LEU A 166 -1.25 11.68 13.47
CA LEU A 166 -0.55 10.53 14.02
C LEU A 166 -0.74 10.48 15.55
N PRO A 167 -0.93 9.27 16.11
CA PRO A 167 -1.06 9.11 17.56
C PRO A 167 0.22 9.60 18.26
N PRO A 168 0.10 10.26 19.42
CA PRO A 168 1.27 10.70 20.17
C PRO A 168 2.11 9.48 20.60
N LEU A 169 3.43 9.64 20.68
CA LEU A 169 4.35 8.56 21.04
C LEU A 169 3.99 7.83 22.35
N ALA A 170 3.37 8.55 23.31
CA ALA A 170 2.93 8.00 24.59
C ALA A 170 1.76 7.01 24.48
N GLU A 171 1.01 7.03 23.38
CA GLU A 171 -0.14 6.15 23.13
C GLU A 171 0.21 4.96 22.22
N ILE A 172 1.45 4.86 21.75
CA ILE A 172 1.90 3.76 20.90
C ILE A 172 2.01 2.50 21.75
N ARG A 173 1.03 1.59 21.58
CA ARG A 173 1.11 0.22 22.12
C ARG A 173 2.31 -0.49 21.51
N PRO A 174 3.01 -1.37 22.25
CA PRO A 174 4.13 -2.13 21.70
C PRO A 174 3.68 -2.87 20.42
N VAL A 175 4.47 -2.74 19.35
CA VAL A 175 4.19 -3.33 18.02
C VAL A 175 3.90 -4.83 18.12
N ASP A 176 4.49 -5.50 19.10
CA ASP A 176 4.29 -6.92 19.41
C ASP A 176 2.83 -7.28 19.72
N HIS A 177 2.06 -6.40 20.34
CA HIS A 177 0.65 -6.65 20.62
C HIS A 177 -0.22 -6.51 19.37
N VAL A 178 0.07 -5.53 18.51
CA VAL A 178 -0.71 -5.26 17.29
C VAL A 178 -0.47 -6.35 16.24
N GLN A 179 0.78 -6.78 16.08
CA GLN A 179 1.13 -7.84 15.15
C GLN A 179 0.61 -9.20 15.63
N LYS A 180 0.70 -9.50 16.93
CA LYS A 180 0.15 -10.75 17.49
C LYS A 180 -1.37 -10.79 17.33
N GLU A 181 -2.06 -9.67 17.53
CA GLU A 181 -3.49 -9.57 17.25
C GLU A 181 -3.81 -9.76 15.76
N LEU A 182 -3.00 -9.17 14.86
CA LEU A 182 -3.14 -9.37 13.42
C LEU A 182 -2.87 -10.83 13.01
N GLU A 183 -1.80 -11.45 13.52
CA GLU A 183 -1.45 -12.84 13.25
C GLU A 183 -2.48 -13.82 13.81
N LEU A 184 -3.03 -13.55 15.00
CA LEU A 184 -4.11 -14.34 15.58
C LEU A 184 -5.38 -14.25 14.72
N ARG A 185 -5.79 -13.04 14.31
CA ARG A 185 -6.93 -12.86 13.40
C ARG A 185 -6.72 -13.57 12.06
N MET A 186 -5.51 -13.52 11.52
CA MET A 186 -5.17 -14.20 10.26
C MET A 186 -5.09 -15.72 10.41
N ALA A 187 -4.69 -16.24 11.58
CA ALA A 187 -4.67 -17.66 11.89
C ALA A 187 -6.09 -18.22 12.08
N GLU A 188 -6.96 -17.46 12.75
CA GLU A 188 -8.39 -17.75 12.91
C GLU A 188 -9.08 -17.83 11.53
N GLU A 189 -8.82 -16.88 10.63
CA GLU A 189 -9.35 -16.90 9.26
C GLU A 189 -8.90 -18.11 8.42
N SER A 190 -7.72 -18.68 8.68
CA SER A 190 -7.25 -19.90 7.99
C SER A 190 -7.82 -21.19 8.55
N LEU A 191 -8.28 -21.22 9.81
CA LEU A 191 -8.90 -22.39 10.42
C LEU A 191 -10.38 -22.52 10.02
N GLU A 192 -11.07 -21.40 9.79
CA GLU A 192 -12.47 -21.41 9.33
C GLU A 192 -12.66 -21.91 7.88
N THR A 193 -11.57 -22.01 7.09
CA THR A 193 -11.61 -22.58 5.73
C THR A 193 -11.48 -24.10 5.66
N GLU A 194 -11.13 -24.79 6.76
CA GLU A 194 -10.88 -26.24 6.74
C GLU A 194 -12.07 -27.10 7.20
N ASP A 195 -13.10 -26.54 7.86
CA ASP A 195 -14.23 -27.31 8.41
C ASP A 195 -15.49 -27.37 7.50
N GLY A 196 -15.37 -27.01 6.23
CA GLY A 196 -16.49 -26.90 5.29
C GLY A 196 -16.75 -28.08 4.35
N ASP A 197 -15.92 -29.12 4.33
CA ASP A 197 -16.04 -30.24 3.38
C ASP A 197 -16.11 -31.60 4.09
N ALA A 198 -17.27 -31.88 4.69
CA ALA A 198 -17.65 -33.24 5.07
C ALA A 198 -19.18 -33.41 4.90
N GLY A 199 -19.58 -34.02 3.78
CA GLY A 199 -20.99 -34.31 3.49
C GLY A 199 -21.22 -35.03 2.17
N GLU A 200 -20.85 -36.31 2.14
CA GLU A 200 -21.44 -37.46 1.41
C GLU A 200 -22.36 -37.21 0.19
N ASN A 201 -22.03 -37.84 -0.96
CA ASN A 201 -22.93 -38.86 -1.53
C ASN A 201 -22.22 -39.87 -2.45
N ASP A 202 -22.69 -41.11 -2.32
CA ASP A 202 -22.20 -42.38 -2.87
C ASP A 202 -22.29 -42.57 -4.40
N GLY A 203 -21.34 -43.36 -4.91
CA GLY A 203 -21.59 -44.56 -5.72
C GLY A 203 -21.75 -44.44 -7.24
N ASP A 204 -20.74 -44.92 -7.99
CA ASP A 204 -20.91 -46.13 -8.83
C ASP A 204 -19.55 -46.73 -9.25
N THR A 205 -19.55 -48.06 -9.39
CA THR A 205 -18.46 -49.02 -9.58
C THR A 205 -18.08 -49.14 -11.08
N LEU A 206 -16.88 -49.57 -11.50
CA LEU A 206 -16.48 -50.95 -11.84
C LEU A 206 -15.01 -50.90 -12.31
N GLU A 207 -14.05 -51.56 -11.66
CA GLU A 207 -13.58 -52.95 -11.87
C GLU A 207 -12.47 -53.07 -12.95
N GLY A 208 -11.31 -53.62 -12.55
CA GLY A 208 -10.50 -54.46 -13.45
C GLY A 208 -9.01 -54.14 -13.66
N ALA A 209 -8.18 -54.95 -13.00
CA ALA A 209 -6.88 -55.48 -13.47
C ALA A 209 -5.59 -54.65 -13.32
N LEU A 210 -4.77 -55.07 -12.35
CA LEU A 210 -3.30 -55.11 -12.47
C LEU A 210 -2.90 -56.33 -13.34
N PRO A 211 -1.72 -56.31 -13.99
CA PRO A 211 -0.58 -56.88 -13.28
C PRO A 211 0.74 -56.10 -13.43
N ALA A 212 1.62 -56.37 -12.47
CA ALA A 212 2.99 -55.90 -12.35
C ALA A 212 3.95 -56.46 -13.42
N VAL A 213 4.99 -55.70 -13.80
CA VAL A 213 6.33 -56.22 -14.09
C VAL A 213 7.40 -55.19 -13.68
N THR A 214 8.47 -55.75 -13.15
CA THR A 214 9.69 -55.24 -12.51
C THR A 214 10.71 -54.53 -13.42
N ALA A 215 11.50 -53.66 -12.77
CA ALA A 215 12.93 -53.38 -12.92
C ALA A 215 13.56 -53.28 -14.31
N ASP A 216 14.20 -52.14 -14.61
CA ASP A 216 15.60 -52.16 -15.03
C ASP A 216 16.34 -50.83 -14.76
N GLU A 217 17.65 -51.01 -14.63
CA GLU A 217 18.83 -50.19 -14.40
C GLU A 217 18.84 -48.75 -14.96
N ALA A 218 19.25 -47.75 -14.16
CA ALA A 218 20.63 -47.31 -13.93
C ALA A 218 21.33 -46.72 -15.18
N GLY A 219 21.70 -45.44 -15.08
CA GLY A 219 22.79 -44.84 -15.86
C GLY A 219 22.41 -43.66 -16.75
N ALA A 220 22.58 -42.44 -16.24
CA ALA A 220 22.91 -41.30 -17.09
C ALA A 220 23.72 -40.28 -16.29
N ALA A 221 25.01 -40.22 -16.62
CA ALA A 221 25.96 -39.24 -16.16
C ALA A 221 25.78 -37.90 -16.89
N ALA A 222 26.07 -36.83 -16.16
CA ALA A 222 26.62 -35.53 -16.55
C ALA A 222 26.55 -35.08 -18.03
N ALA A 223 25.92 -33.92 -18.24
CA ALA A 223 26.45 -32.90 -19.14
C ALA A 223 26.08 -31.50 -18.60
N ASN A 224 27.12 -30.76 -18.21
CA ASN A 224 27.11 -29.31 -18.05
C ASN A 224 26.72 -28.65 -19.37
N GLU A 225 25.91 -27.60 -19.32
CA GLU A 225 26.09 -26.41 -20.18
C GLU A 225 25.32 -25.22 -19.59
N GLU A 226 26.07 -24.22 -19.12
CA GLU A 226 25.60 -22.84 -18.93
C GLU A 226 25.26 -22.22 -20.29
N PRO A 227 24.31 -21.29 -20.31
CA PRO A 227 24.64 -19.94 -20.78
C PRO A 227 24.09 -18.91 -19.77
N ASP A 228 24.62 -17.70 -19.62
CA ASP A 228 24.74 -16.72 -20.68
C ASP A 228 25.54 -15.52 -20.13
N LYS A 229 26.52 -15.02 -20.89
CA LYS A 229 27.14 -13.71 -20.65
C LYS A 229 26.85 -12.82 -21.84
N GLU A 230 26.23 -11.70 -21.50
CA GLU A 230 26.37 -10.35 -22.07
C GLU A 230 27.22 -10.23 -23.35
N GLN A 231 26.67 -9.58 -24.38
CA GLN A 231 27.04 -8.19 -24.70
C GLN A 231 26.31 -7.64 -25.93
N GLY A 232 25.87 -6.38 -25.80
CA GLY A 232 25.67 -5.43 -26.89
C GLY A 232 24.24 -5.32 -27.43
N ILE A 233 23.72 -4.17 -27.87
CA ILE A 233 24.29 -2.84 -28.14
C ILE A 233 23.10 -1.84 -28.20
N VAL A 234 23.35 -0.64 -27.68
CA VAL A 234 22.80 0.72 -27.87
C VAL A 234 21.75 1.02 -28.97
N ALA A 235 20.85 1.97 -28.66
CA ALA A 235 20.17 3.00 -29.51
C ALA A 235 18.63 2.88 -29.53
N GLU A 236 17.87 3.79 -28.89
CA GLU A 236 17.42 5.12 -29.38
C GLU A 236 16.12 5.03 -30.21
N ALA A 237 14.99 5.53 -29.68
CA ALA A 237 14.01 6.40 -30.37
C ALA A 237 12.68 6.53 -29.61
N LEU A 238 12.13 7.74 -29.68
CA LEU A 238 10.83 8.21 -29.19
C LEU A 238 9.62 7.46 -29.79
N HIS A 239 8.60 7.18 -28.97
CA HIS A 239 7.23 7.72 -29.08
C HIS A 239 6.44 7.41 -27.80
#